data_AF-A0A388NQK0-F1
#
_entry.id   AF-A0A388NQK0-F1
#
_cell.length_a   1.000
_cell.length_b   1.000
_cell.length_c   1.000
_cell.angle_alpha   90.00
_cell.angle_beta   90.00
_cell.angle_gamma   90.00
#
_symmetry.space_group_name_H-M   'P 1'
#
loop_
_entity.id
_entity.type
_entity.pdbx_description
1 polymer ?
#
loop_
_entity_poly.entity_id
_entity_poly.type
_entity_poly.pdbx_seq_one_letter_code
_entity_poly.pdbx_strand_id
1 'polypeptide(L)'
;MLAGADFIKTSTGKVAPAATAPVVLVMLEAVRDYFTLTGEKIGVKPAGGIRTTKDAIKQLVLVRKLPGSKWLTPDLFRIGASALLNDLLMQRMKLRTGQLR
;
A
#
# COMPACT_ATOMS: atom_id res chain seq x y z
N MET A 1 -10.55 8.19 -10.86
CA MET A 1 -11.79 8.12 -10.05
C MET A 1 -12.95 8.60 -10.89
N LEU A 2 -13.03 9.90 -11.23
CA LEU A 2 -14.05 10.44 -12.15
C LEU A 2 -14.14 9.71 -13.52
N ALA A 3 -13.00 9.26 -14.06
CA ALA A 3 -12.95 8.46 -15.29
C ALA A 3 -13.20 6.95 -15.09
N GLY A 4 -13.73 6.52 -13.93
CA GLY A 4 -14.13 5.13 -13.67
C GLY A 4 -13.01 4.17 -13.26
N ALA A 5 -11.85 4.66 -12.79
CA ALA A 5 -10.76 3.78 -12.36
C ALA A 5 -11.01 3.17 -10.97
N ASP A 6 -10.99 1.84 -10.86
CA ASP A 6 -11.16 1.10 -9.58
C ASP A 6 -9.98 1.24 -8.61
N PHE A 7 -8.78 1.43 -9.17
CA PHE A 7 -7.55 1.61 -8.41
C PHE A 7 -6.71 2.76 -8.98
N ILE A 8 -6.07 3.49 -8.07
CA ILE A 8 -4.95 4.37 -8.42
C ILE A 8 -3.63 3.75 -7.97
N LYS A 9 -2.60 3.82 -8.82
CA LYS A 9 -1.30 3.17 -8.62
C LYS A 9 -0.17 4.21 -8.68
N THR A 10 0.81 4.13 -7.76
CA THR A 10 1.88 5.14 -7.66
C THR A 10 2.84 5.11 -8.85
N SER A 11 3.35 3.93 -9.23
CA SER A 11 4.40 3.80 -10.26
C SER A 11 4.32 2.49 -11.04
N THR A 12 5.06 2.40 -12.15
CA THR A 12 5.24 1.15 -12.92
C THR A 12 6.18 0.16 -12.22
N GLY A 13 6.95 0.61 -11.23
CA GLY A 13 8.02 -0.17 -10.60
C GLY A 13 9.32 -0.20 -11.41
N LYS A 14 9.41 0.55 -12.52
CA LYS A 14 10.60 0.61 -13.40
C LYS A 14 11.39 1.92 -13.29
N VAL A 15 10.94 2.86 -12.46
CA VAL A 15 11.54 4.19 -12.28
C VAL A 15 11.73 4.51 -10.81
N ALA A 16 12.70 5.37 -10.50
CA ALA A 16 12.98 5.85 -9.14
C ALA A 16 12.95 7.39 -9.10
N PRO A 17 12.42 8.01 -8.03
CA PRO A 17 11.78 7.37 -6.88
C PRO A 17 10.37 6.83 -7.20
N ALA A 18 9.98 5.74 -6.55
CA ALA A 18 8.70 5.05 -6.78
C ALA A 18 7.65 5.39 -5.69
N ALA A 19 7.22 4.43 -4.87
CA ALA A 19 6.21 4.64 -3.82
C ALA A 19 6.80 5.29 -2.56
N THR A 20 7.19 6.57 -2.62
CA THR A 20 7.61 7.32 -1.43
C THR A 20 6.42 7.58 -0.50
N ALA A 21 6.68 7.77 0.80
CA ALA A 21 5.61 8.01 1.78
C ALA A 21 4.76 9.26 1.46
N PRO A 22 5.33 10.42 1.03
CA PRO A 22 4.52 11.58 0.65
C PRO A 22 3.59 11.31 -0.53
N VAL A 23 4.03 10.56 -1.55
CA VAL A 23 3.20 10.22 -2.72
C VAL A 23 2.04 9.33 -2.30
N VAL A 24 2.30 8.31 -1.48
CA VAL A 24 1.23 7.42 -0.99
C VAL A 24 0.24 8.17 -0.11
N LEU A 25 0.73 9.09 0.74
CA LEU A 25 -0.13 9.94 1.58
C LEU A 25 -1.11 10.75 0.74
N VAL A 26 -0.63 11.48 -0.28
CA VAL A 26 -1.49 12.29 -1.17
C VAL A 26 -2.52 11.42 -1.89
N MET A 27 -2.13 10.24 -2.36
CA MET A 27 -3.07 9.31 -3.01
C MET A 27 -4.14 8.78 -2.05
N LEU A 28 -3.78 8.53 -0.79
CA LEU A 28 -4.72 8.09 0.25
C LEU A 28 -5.70 9.20 0.65
N GLU A 29 -5.23 10.45 0.71
CA GLU A 29 -6.10 11.61 0.92
C GLU A 29 -7.06 11.80 -0.26
N ALA A 30 -6.56 11.66 -1.49
CA ALA A 30 -7.40 11.79 -2.68
C ALA A 30 -8.56 10.77 -2.71
N VAL A 31 -8.32 9.50 -2.38
CA VAL A 31 -9.41 8.50 -2.35
C VAL A 31 -10.37 8.70 -1.16
N ARG A 32 -9.87 9.21 -0.02
CA ARG A 32 -10.71 9.57 1.13
C ARG A 32 -11.64 10.72 0.77
N ASP A 33 -11.09 11.76 0.15
CA ASP A 33 -11.84 12.97 -0.20
C ASP A 33 -12.86 12.65 -1.29
N TYR A 34 -12.50 11.81 -2.27
CA TYR A 34 -13.43 11.32 -3.27
C TYR A 34 -14.56 10.49 -2.68
N PHE A 35 -14.27 9.60 -1.73
CA PHE A 35 -15.33 8.87 -1.03
C PHE A 35 -16.25 9.81 -0.24
N THR A 36 -15.69 10.83 0.40
CA THR A 36 -16.49 11.84 1.13
C THR A 36 -17.45 12.57 0.19
N LEU A 37 -17.02 12.85 -1.04
CA LEU A 37 -17.82 13.58 -2.03
C LEU A 37 -18.83 12.71 -2.77
N THR A 38 -18.51 11.44 -3.02
CA THR A 38 -19.27 10.59 -3.97
C THR A 38 -19.89 9.34 -3.35
N GLY A 39 -19.42 8.92 -2.18
CA GLY A 39 -19.75 7.62 -1.58
C GLY A 39 -19.04 6.42 -2.24
N GLU A 40 -18.27 6.63 -3.30
CA GLU A 40 -17.54 5.56 -4.01
C GLU A 40 -16.17 5.31 -3.39
N LYS A 41 -15.82 4.04 -3.17
CA LYS A 41 -14.51 3.65 -2.64
C LYS A 41 -13.59 3.25 -3.77
N ILE A 42 -12.44 3.90 -3.85
CA ILE A 42 -11.39 3.61 -4.83
C ILE A 42 -10.18 3.01 -4.12
N GLY A 43 -9.62 1.96 -4.72
CA GLY A 43 -8.46 1.29 -4.18
C GLY A 43 -7.14 2.04 -4.42
N VAL A 44 -6.15 1.83 -3.55
CA VAL A 44 -4.81 2.38 -3.70
C VAL A 44 -3.78 1.26 -3.79
N LYS A 45 -2.88 1.37 -4.77
CA LYS A 45 -1.79 0.42 -4.99
C LYS A 45 -0.42 1.10 -4.99
N PRO A 46 0.24 1.28 -3.84
CA PRO A 46 1.64 1.66 -3.79
C PRO A 46 2.50 0.60 -4.46
N ALA A 47 3.30 0.99 -5.45
CA ALA A 47 4.15 0.08 -6.21
C ALA A 47 5.57 0.64 -6.38
N GLY A 48 6.56 -0.25 -6.21
CA GLY A 48 7.99 0.05 -6.36
C GLY A 48 8.62 0.62 -5.09
N GLY A 49 9.81 0.11 -4.73
CA GLY A 49 10.60 0.60 -3.58
C GLY A 49 10.21 0.04 -2.21
N ILE A 50 9.09 -0.68 -2.08
CA ILE A 50 8.69 -1.34 -0.83
C ILE A 50 9.34 -2.72 -0.77
N ARG A 51 10.42 -2.86 0.01
CA ARG A 51 11.28 -4.06 0.04
C ARG A 51 11.24 -4.81 1.36
N THR A 52 10.86 -4.16 2.45
CA THR A 52 10.91 -4.75 3.79
C THR A 52 9.53 -4.78 4.45
N THR A 53 9.34 -5.70 5.39
CA THR A 53 8.16 -5.83 6.24
C THR A 53 7.90 -4.54 7.00
N LYS A 54 8.96 -3.87 7.47
CA LYS A 54 8.87 -2.55 8.13
C LYS A 54 8.30 -1.49 7.18
N ASP A 55 8.73 -1.48 5.91
CA ASP A 55 8.18 -0.55 4.93
C ASP A 55 6.73 -0.85 4.61
N ALA A 56 6.35 -2.13 4.47
CA ALA A 56 4.97 -2.54 4.27
C ALA A 56 4.07 -2.10 5.44
N ILE A 57 4.54 -2.25 6.69
CA ILE A 57 3.81 -1.78 7.88
C ILE A 57 3.57 -0.27 7.82
N LYS A 58 4.56 0.54 7.43
CA LYS A 58 4.35 2.00 7.27
C LYS A 58 3.19 2.31 6.31
N GLN A 59 3.08 1.56 5.21
CA GLN A 59 1.96 1.73 4.27
C GLN A 59 0.62 1.40 4.92
N LEU A 60 0.53 0.28 5.65
CA LEU A 60 -0.68 -0.12 6.36
C LEU A 60 -1.09 0.90 7.44
N VAL A 61 -0.12 1.51 8.12
CA VAL A 61 -0.35 2.59 9.07
C VAL A 61 -0.95 3.82 8.39
N LEU A 62 -0.41 4.23 7.23
CA LEU A 62 -0.97 5.34 6.45
C LEU A 62 -2.43 5.07 6.07
N VAL A 63 -2.74 3.87 5.56
CA VAL A 63 -4.12 3.49 5.21
C VAL A 63 -5.04 3.55 6.43
N ARG A 64 -4.60 3.00 7.57
CA ARG A 64 -5.40 3.02 8.81
C ARG A 64 -5.67 4.43 9.31
N LYS A 65 -4.74 5.37 9.10
CA LYS A 65 -4.81 6.74 9.60
C LYS A 65 -5.55 7.70 8.67
N LEU A 66 -5.52 7.47 7.35
CA LEU A 66 -6.06 8.40 6.36
C LEU A 66 -7.48 8.01 5.90
N PRO A 67 -7.70 7.05 4.97
CA PRO A 67 -9.06 6.63 4.60
C PRO A 67 -9.70 5.69 5.63
N GLY A 68 -8.91 5.12 6.53
CA GLY A 68 -9.38 4.31 7.66
C GLY A 68 -9.37 2.81 7.39
N SER A 69 -9.81 2.05 8.39
CA SER A 69 -9.75 0.58 8.40
C SER A 69 -10.55 -0.10 7.29
N LYS A 70 -11.59 0.56 6.76
CA LYS A 70 -12.41 0.05 5.66
C LYS A 70 -11.61 -0.16 4.37
N TRP A 71 -10.45 0.51 4.22
CA TRP A 71 -9.54 0.32 3.08
C TRP A 71 -8.52 -0.81 3.29
N LEU A 72 -8.43 -1.41 4.47
CA LEU A 72 -7.51 -2.52 4.75
C LEU A 72 -8.08 -3.86 4.27
N THR A 73 -8.52 -3.90 3.02
CA THR A 73 -9.02 -5.10 2.33
C THR A 73 -8.28 -5.28 1.01
N PRO A 74 -8.17 -6.51 0.47
CA PRO A 74 -7.55 -6.75 -0.83
C PRO A 74 -8.20 -5.99 -1.99
N ASP A 75 -9.47 -5.60 -1.85
CA ASP A 75 -10.24 -4.86 -2.87
C ASP A 75 -9.98 -3.36 -2.85
N LEU A 76 -9.37 -2.83 -1.78
CA LEU A 76 -9.16 -1.40 -1.60
C LEU A 76 -7.70 -1.02 -1.31
N PHE A 77 -6.85 -1.99 -0.98
CA PHE A 77 -5.44 -1.75 -0.78
C PHE A 77 -4.57 -2.93 -1.20
N ARG A 78 -3.55 -2.64 -2.02
CA ARG A 78 -2.56 -3.64 -2.44
C ARG A 78 -1.16 -3.07 -2.45
N ILE A 79 -0.18 -3.88 -2.08
CA ILE A 79 1.24 -3.53 -2.22
C ILE A 79 1.78 -4.17 -3.50
N GLY A 80 2.20 -3.34 -4.45
CA GLY A 80 2.92 -3.77 -5.65
C GLY A 80 4.40 -3.96 -5.37
N ALA A 81 4.80 -5.19 -5.05
CA ALA A 81 6.19 -5.51 -4.74
C ALA A 81 6.62 -6.87 -5.32
N SER A 82 7.92 -7.00 -5.58
CA SER A 82 8.57 -8.26 -5.96
C SER A 82 9.50 -8.75 -4.85
N ALA A 83 10.42 -7.90 -4.40
CA ALA A 83 11.41 -8.25 -3.37
C ALA A 83 10.82 -8.41 -1.95
N LEU A 84 9.66 -7.79 -1.66
CA LEU A 84 9.03 -7.80 -0.34
C LEU A 84 8.65 -9.21 0.14
N LEU A 85 8.28 -10.10 -0.77
CA LEU A 85 7.83 -11.45 -0.42
C LEU A 85 8.90 -12.21 0.36
N ASN A 86 10.17 -12.11 -0.07
CA ASN A 86 11.28 -12.81 0.58
C ASN A 86 11.46 -12.33 2.02
N ASP A 87 11.44 -11.01 2.25
CA ASP A 87 11.55 -10.48 3.61
C ASP A 87 10.35 -10.90 4.48
N LEU A 88 9.13 -10.86 3.96
CA LEU A 88 7.94 -11.33 4.69
C LEU A 88 8.06 -12.80 5.11
N LEU A 89 8.54 -13.67 4.22
CA LEU A 89 8.74 -15.09 4.51
C LEU A 89 9.82 -15.27 5.59
N MET A 90 10.93 -14.55 5.50
CA MET A 90 11.99 -14.57 6.51
C MET A 90 11.50 -14.09 7.88
N GLN A 91 10.81 -12.95 7.94
CA GLN A 91 10.27 -12.42 9.21
C GLN A 91 9.23 -13.36 9.81
N ARG A 92 8.37 -13.96 8.97
CA ARG A 92 7.38 -14.94 9.44
C ARG A 92 8.03 -16.20 9.99
N MET A 93 9.08 -16.70 9.33
CA MET A 93 9.81 -17.87 9.82
C MET A 93 10.53 -17.57 11.13
N LYS A 94 11.17 -16.41 11.24
CA LYS A 94 11.81 -15.94 12.47
C LYS A 94 10.81 -15.88 13.63
N LEU A 95 9.62 -15.33 13.42
CA LEU A 95 8.57 -15.28 14.45
C LEU A 95 8.10 -16.68 14.90
N ARG A 96 8.10 -17.66 13.99
CA ARG A 96 7.65 -19.02 14.29
C ARG A 96 8.72 -19.90 14.95
N THR A 97 10.00 -19.69 14.61
CA THR A 97 11.09 -20.64 14.94
C THR A 97 12.23 -20.02 15.73
N GLY A 98 12.29 -18.69 15.85
CA GLY A 98 13.43 -17.97 16.44
C GLY A 98 14.67 -17.88 15.53
N GLN A 99 14.67 -18.53 14.37
CA GLN A 99 15.83 -18.62 13.47
C GLN A 99 15.64 -17.77 12.19
N LEU A 100 16.74 -17.18 11.71
CA LEU A 100 16.86 -16.54 10.40
C LEU A 100 17.64 -17.49 9.49
N ARG A 101 16.96 -18.29 8.68
CA ARG A 101 17.59 -19.16 7.67
C ARG A 101 16.79 -19.13 6.37
#